data_AF-A0A8X6N5W7-F1
#
_entry.id   AF-A0A8X6N5W7-F1
#
_cell.length_a   1.000
_cell.length_b   1.000
_cell.length_c   1.000
_cell.angle_alpha   90.00
_cell.angle_beta   90.00
_cell.angle_gamma   90.00
#
_symmetry.space_group_name_H-M   'P 1'
#
loop_
_entity.id
_entity.type
_entity.pdbx_description
1 polymer ?
#
loop_
_entity_poly.entity_id
_entity_poly.type
_entity_poly.pdbx_seq_one_letter_code
_entity_poly.pdbx_strand_id
1 'polypeptide(L)'
;MTGKGPIEEMKGLRIYKHHYRFDMIKNNEKAKYLYIYRNPEDTLLYSNRKEGYLRIAKFLGEEYYQSLVNDEELLKRIIENTSFDYMKKNLPLVHPHPKQSSEDSVKTIDFFRKGIVGDGKNKMSPDQVKKLGDLAKELMKGTEELKEWYGEE
;
A
#
# COMPACT_ATOMS: atom_id res chain seq x y z
N MET A 1 -15.60 24.07 4.41
CA MET A 1 -14.60 25.06 4.84
C MET A 1 -13.33 24.84 4.04
N THR A 2 -12.91 25.81 3.23
CA THR A 2 -11.71 25.75 2.40
C THR A 2 -10.82 26.94 2.77
N GLY A 3 -9.49 26.75 2.77
CA GLY A 3 -8.52 27.83 3.06
C GLY A 3 -7.47 27.48 4.12
N LYS A 4 -6.62 28.46 4.43
CA LYS A 4 -5.45 28.31 5.33
C LYS A 4 -5.83 28.16 6.81
N GLY A 5 -6.86 28.87 7.28
CA GLY A 5 -7.30 28.84 8.69
C GLY A 5 -7.61 27.43 9.21
N PRO A 6 -8.48 26.64 8.54
CA PRO A 6 -8.75 25.26 8.94
C PRO A 6 -7.51 24.35 8.94
N ILE A 7 -6.51 24.64 8.09
CA ILE A 7 -5.26 23.87 8.02
C ILE A 7 -4.35 24.17 9.22
N GLU A 8 -4.36 25.41 9.70
CA GLU A 8 -3.59 25.86 10.86
C GLU A 8 -4.22 25.42 12.19
N GLU A 9 -5.55 25.30 12.24
CA GLU A 9 -6.30 24.84 13.42
C GLU A 9 -6.33 23.31 13.58
N MET A 10 -5.95 22.56 12.54
CA MET A 10 -5.90 21.10 12.57
C MET A 10 -4.85 20.60 13.57
N LYS A 11 -5.32 20.00 14.67
CA LYS A 11 -4.49 19.34 15.68
C LYS A 11 -4.33 17.85 15.33
N GLY A 12 -3.09 17.38 15.15
CA GLY A 12 -2.76 15.96 14.98
C GLY A 12 -1.93 15.64 13.72
N LEU A 13 -1.55 14.36 13.59
CA LEU A 13 -0.80 13.87 12.43
C LEU A 13 -1.67 13.93 11.17
N ARG A 14 -1.13 14.53 10.10
CA ARG A 14 -1.82 14.59 8.79
C ARG A 14 -1.30 13.49 7.89
N ILE A 15 -2.20 12.64 7.41
CA ILE A 15 -1.89 11.57 6.45
C ILE A 15 -2.48 11.98 5.10
N TYR A 16 -1.64 12.07 4.08
CA TYR A 16 -2.04 12.35 2.70
C TYR A 16 -1.64 11.20 1.79
N LYS A 17 -2.56 10.76 0.92
CA LYS A 17 -2.34 9.68 -0.04
C LYS A 17 -2.57 10.23 -1.45
N HIS A 18 -1.63 9.98 -2.36
CA HIS A 18 -1.79 10.24 -3.79
C HIS A 18 -1.10 9.17 -4.63
N HIS A 19 -1.37 9.18 -5.93
CA HIS A 19 -0.72 8.32 -6.93
C HIS A 19 0.10 9.14 -7.96
N TYR A 20 0.21 10.46 -7.78
CA TYR A 20 1.13 11.28 -8.57
C TYR A 20 2.57 10.85 -8.38
N ARG A 21 3.37 10.99 -9.44
CA ARG A 21 4.81 10.74 -9.39
C ARG A 21 5.49 11.73 -8.44
N PHE A 22 6.64 11.32 -7.91
CA PHE A 22 7.40 12.11 -6.93
C PHE A 22 7.87 13.45 -7.47
N ASP A 23 8.16 13.54 -8.78
CA ASP A 23 8.55 14.76 -9.48
C ASP A 23 7.40 15.75 -9.74
N MET A 24 6.15 15.29 -9.61
CA MET A 24 4.95 16.11 -9.84
C MET A 24 4.41 16.76 -8.56
N ILE A 25 4.94 16.38 -7.40
CA ILE A 25 4.48 16.88 -6.10
C ILE A 25 5.45 17.91 -5.54
N LYS A 26 4.90 18.93 -4.87
CA LYS A 26 5.72 19.87 -4.11
C LYS A 26 6.14 19.21 -2.79
N ASN A 27 7.42 18.87 -2.70
CA ASN A 27 7.99 18.26 -1.51
C ASN A 27 8.15 19.28 -0.36
N ASN A 28 8.11 18.78 0.86
CA ASN A 28 8.31 19.52 2.09
C ASN A 28 9.29 18.76 2.97
N GLU A 29 10.39 19.40 3.32
CA GLU A 29 11.46 18.83 4.14
C GLU A 29 10.99 18.37 5.52
N LYS A 30 9.90 18.95 6.04
CA LYS A 30 9.30 18.57 7.32
C LYS A 30 8.36 17.37 7.23
N ALA A 31 8.05 16.89 6.03
CA ALA A 31 7.15 15.77 5.82
C ALA A 31 7.93 14.47 5.60
N LYS A 32 7.38 13.36 6.10
CA LYS A 32 7.87 12.01 5.83
C LYS A 32 7.09 11.41 4.67
N TYR A 33 7.79 10.77 3.74
CA TYR A 33 7.21 10.17 2.54
C TYR A 33 7.35 8.65 2.58
N LEU A 34 6.21 7.95 2.51
CA LEU A 34 6.19 6.49 2.35
C LEU A 34 5.78 6.17 0.92
N TYR A 35 6.72 5.65 0.12
CA TYR A 35 6.47 5.19 -1.24
C TYR A 35 6.27 3.69 -1.25
N ILE A 36 5.16 3.23 -1.83
CA ILE A 36 4.83 1.81 -1.94
C ILE A 36 4.80 1.45 -3.41
N TYR A 37 5.70 0.56 -3.81
CA TYR A 37 5.80 0.00 -5.15
C TYR A 37 5.71 -1.52 -5.07
N ARG A 38 5.41 -2.15 -6.21
CA ARG A 38 5.17 -3.58 -6.30
C ARG A 38 5.75 -4.09 -7.60
N ASN A 39 6.21 -5.35 -7.58
CA ASN A 39 6.65 -6.03 -8.79
C ASN A 39 5.49 -5.99 -9.82
N PRO A 40 5.74 -5.53 -11.06
CA PRO A 40 4.70 -5.44 -12.08
C PRO A 40 4.08 -6.80 -12.44
N GLU A 41 4.84 -7.87 -12.29
CA GLU A 41 4.40 -9.24 -12.53
C GLU A 41 3.77 -9.90 -11.30
N ASP A 42 3.92 -9.33 -10.09
CA ASP A 42 3.52 -10.00 -8.86
C ASP A 42 2.96 -9.11 -7.72
N THR A 43 2.04 -9.71 -6.97
CA THR A 43 1.58 -9.24 -5.67
C THR A 43 2.39 -9.89 -4.57
N LEU A 44 3.66 -9.53 -4.41
CA LEU A 44 4.46 -10.02 -3.29
C LEU A 44 3.77 -9.67 -1.95
N LEU A 45 3.24 -10.69 -1.28
CA LEU A 45 3.01 -10.67 0.16
C LEU A 45 4.39 -10.75 0.79
N TYR A 46 4.83 -9.66 1.42
CA TYR A 46 6.07 -9.62 2.18
C TYR A 46 6.17 -10.86 3.08
N SER A 47 7.17 -11.70 2.83
CA SER A 47 7.42 -12.91 3.64
C SER A 47 7.68 -12.57 5.11
N ASN A 48 8.18 -11.34 5.38
CA ASN A 48 8.37 -10.82 6.73
C ASN A 48 7.51 -9.57 7.02
N ARG A 49 6.19 -9.75 7.18
CA ARG A 49 5.27 -8.66 7.54
C ARG A 49 5.68 -7.96 8.84
N LYS A 50 6.13 -8.72 9.85
CA LYS A 50 6.56 -8.20 11.16
C LYS A 50 7.67 -7.16 11.01
N GLU A 51 8.72 -7.51 10.27
CA GLU A 51 9.82 -6.59 9.99
C GLU A 51 9.37 -5.35 9.20
N GLY A 52 8.45 -5.52 8.25
CA GLY A 52 7.82 -4.40 7.54
C GLY A 52 7.15 -3.40 8.48
N TYR A 53 6.33 -3.86 9.43
CA TYR A 53 5.70 -2.99 10.42
C TYR A 53 6.73 -2.27 11.29
N LEU A 54 7.76 -2.99 11.75
CA LEU A 54 8.82 -2.41 12.58
C LEU A 54 9.62 -1.34 11.82
N ARG A 55 9.93 -1.57 10.55
CA ARG A 55 10.61 -0.58 9.68
C ARG A 55 9.76 0.67 9.50
N ILE A 56 8.45 0.52 9.26
CA ILE A 56 7.53 1.65 9.15
C ILE A 56 7.45 2.41 10.47
N ALA A 57 7.31 1.71 11.60
CA ALA A 57 7.25 2.34 12.92
C ALA A 57 8.51 3.15 13.21
N LYS A 58 9.70 2.57 12.98
CA LYS A 58 10.98 3.26 13.12
C LYS A 58 11.10 4.49 12.21
N PHE A 59 10.62 4.38 10.98
CA PHE A 59 10.57 5.52 10.06
C PHE A 59 9.68 6.64 10.58
N LEU A 60 8.52 6.30 11.18
CA LEU A 60 7.61 7.28 11.77
C LEU A 60 8.17 7.92 13.04
N GLY A 61 8.94 7.21 13.86
CA GLY A 61 9.57 7.71 15.07
C GLY A 61 10.08 6.58 15.97
N GLU A 62 11.11 6.85 16.77
CA GLU A 62 11.70 5.85 17.66
C GLU A 62 10.69 5.41 18.74
N GLU A 63 9.84 6.33 19.20
CA GLU A 63 8.76 6.07 20.15
C GLU A 63 7.77 5.01 19.65
N TYR A 64 7.44 5.02 18.35
CA TYR A 64 6.54 4.04 17.75
C TYR A 64 7.21 2.68 17.63
N TYR A 65 8.49 2.66 17.28
CA TYR A 65 9.27 1.42 17.22
C TYR A 65 9.35 0.76 18.59
N GLN A 66 9.73 1.51 19.63
CA GLN A 66 9.81 1.01 21.00
C GLN A 66 8.45 0.52 21.50
N SER A 67 7.36 1.24 21.18
CA SER A 67 6.01 0.80 21.54
C SER A 67 5.65 -0.56 20.92
N LEU A 68 6.06 -0.85 19.67
CA LEU A 68 5.77 -2.13 19.03
C LEU A 68 6.70 -3.26 19.47
N VAL A 69 7.93 -2.94 19.86
CA VAL A 69 8.90 -3.93 20.36
C VAL A 69 8.56 -4.36 21.79
N ASN A 70 8.16 -3.41 22.62
CA ASN A 70 7.88 -3.66 24.04
C ASN A 70 6.48 -4.25 24.28
N ASP A 71 5.54 -4.08 23.34
CA ASP A 71 4.17 -4.59 23.43
C ASP A 71 3.88 -5.58 22.28
N GLU A 72 4.09 -6.86 22.57
CA GLU A 72 3.85 -7.94 21.61
C GLU A 72 2.35 -8.11 21.28
N GLU A 73 1.45 -7.82 22.23
CA GLU A 73 0.01 -7.91 22.00
C GLU A 73 -0.46 -6.83 21.02
N LEU A 74 0.05 -5.61 21.17
CA LEU A 74 -0.20 -4.52 20.22
C LEU A 74 0.27 -4.89 18.82
N LEU A 75 1.47 -5.44 18.69
CA LEU A 75 2.00 -5.87 17.40
C LEU A 75 1.15 -6.99 16.78
N LYS A 76 0.74 -7.98 17.57
CA LYS A 76 -0.15 -9.07 17.13
C LYS A 76 -1.49 -8.52 16.64
N ARG A 77 -2.08 -7.59 17.39
CA ARG A 77 -3.35 -6.92 17.03
C ARG A 77 -3.23 -6.13 15.73
N ILE A 78 -2.10 -5.46 15.48
CA ILE A 78 -1.83 -4.77 14.22
C ILE A 78 -1.75 -5.78 13.07
N ILE A 79 -1.01 -6.87 13.23
CA ILE A 79 -0.89 -7.92 12.20
C ILE A 79 -2.26 -8.52 11.86
N GLU A 80 -3.09 -8.77 12.87
CA GLU A 80 -4.43 -9.34 12.69
C GLU A 80 -5.36 -8.36 11.97
N ASN A 81 -5.45 -7.11 12.46
CA ASN A 81 -6.36 -6.11 11.91
C ASN A 81 -5.98 -5.63 10.50
N THR A 82 -4.69 -5.72 10.16
CA THR A 82 -4.18 -5.39 8.81
C THR A 82 -4.02 -6.61 7.90
N SER A 83 -4.49 -7.78 8.35
CA SER A 83 -4.53 -8.97 7.50
C SER A 83 -5.59 -8.81 6.41
N PHE A 84 -5.36 -9.47 5.27
CA PHE A 84 -6.27 -9.39 4.13
C PHE A 84 -7.68 -9.89 4.51
N ASP A 85 -7.77 -11.02 5.22
CA ASP A 85 -9.04 -11.62 5.59
C ASP A 85 -9.82 -10.75 6.58
N TYR A 86 -9.14 -10.18 7.58
CA TYR A 86 -9.77 -9.27 8.53
C TYR A 86 -10.29 -8.02 7.83
N MET A 87 -9.48 -7.39 6.99
CA MET A 87 -9.89 -6.19 6.26
C MET A 87 -11.03 -6.48 5.28
N LYS A 88 -10.97 -7.58 4.53
CA LYS A 88 -12.03 -8.00 3.61
C LYS A 88 -13.36 -8.20 4.31
N LYS A 89 -13.34 -8.77 5.52
CA LYS A 89 -14.54 -9.01 6.32
C LYS A 89 -15.08 -7.75 6.99
N ASN A 90 -14.20 -6.88 7.51
CA ASN A 90 -14.57 -5.83 8.44
C ASN A 90 -14.54 -4.40 7.87
N LEU A 91 -14.04 -4.19 6.65
CA LEU A 91 -13.97 -2.87 6.00
C LEU A 91 -14.83 -2.81 4.73
N PRO A 92 -16.17 -2.74 4.86
CA PRO A 92 -17.04 -2.53 3.71
C PRO A 92 -16.85 -1.12 3.16
N LEU A 93 -16.45 -1.02 1.90
CA LEU A 93 -16.37 0.26 1.21
C LEU A 93 -17.66 0.49 0.42
N VAL A 94 -18.29 1.64 0.67
CA VAL A 94 -19.51 2.06 -0.02
C VAL A 94 -19.14 3.12 -1.04
N HIS A 95 -19.78 3.09 -2.22
CA HIS A 95 -19.63 4.16 -3.18
C HIS A 95 -20.01 5.51 -2.54
N PRO A 96 -19.15 6.54 -2.60
CA PRO A 96 -19.39 7.81 -1.92
C PRO A 96 -20.64 8.53 -2.40
N HIS A 97 -21.13 8.23 -3.61
CA HIS A 97 -22.39 8.73 -4.17
C HIS A 97 -23.22 7.53 -4.67
N PRO A 98 -24.04 6.89 -3.82
CA PRO A 98 -24.95 5.86 -4.29
C PRO A 98 -25.92 6.50 -5.28
N LYS A 99 -26.02 5.95 -6.49
CA LYS A 99 -27.03 6.40 -7.46
C LYS A 99 -28.40 6.15 -6.83
N GLN A 100 -29.17 7.21 -6.58
CA GLN A 100 -30.59 7.10 -6.21
C GLN A 100 -31.36 6.55 -7.41
N SER A 101 -31.43 5.24 -7.51
CA SER A 101 -32.37 4.56 -8.40
C SER A 101 -32.65 3.18 -7.82
N SER A 102 -33.86 3.00 -7.31
CA SER A 102 -34.45 1.82 -6.66
C SER A 102 -33.86 1.43 -5.29
N GLU A 103 -34.75 1.14 -4.35
CA GLU A 103 -34.52 0.97 -2.90
C GLU A 103 -33.64 -0.22 -2.47
N ASP A 104 -33.04 -1.01 -3.39
CA ASP A 104 -32.53 -2.34 -3.04
C ASP A 104 -31.06 -2.69 -3.36
N SER A 105 -30.14 -1.73 -3.54
CA SER A 105 -28.72 -2.07 -3.32
C SER A 105 -27.81 -0.87 -3.08
N VAL A 106 -27.40 -0.67 -1.82
CA VAL A 106 -26.12 -0.02 -1.55
C VAL A 106 -25.05 -0.88 -2.23
N LYS A 107 -24.56 -0.48 -3.41
CA LYS A 107 -23.47 -1.19 -4.09
C LYS A 107 -22.21 -1.06 -3.24
N THR A 108 -21.91 -2.10 -2.48
CA THR A 108 -20.64 -2.29 -1.81
C THR A 108 -19.55 -2.53 -2.84
N ILE A 109 -18.43 -1.83 -2.69
CA ILE A 109 -17.25 -2.00 -3.53
C ILE A 109 -16.44 -3.15 -2.95
N ASP A 110 -16.19 -4.18 -3.76
CA ASP A 110 -15.22 -5.22 -3.41
C ASP A 110 -13.78 -4.71 -3.60
N PHE A 111 -13.32 -3.91 -2.65
CA PHE A 111 -11.95 -3.39 -2.64
C PHE A 111 -10.93 -4.49 -2.34
N PHE A 112 -11.30 -5.45 -1.49
CA PHE A 112 -10.46 -6.57 -1.08
C PHE A 112 -10.76 -7.82 -1.93
N ARG A 113 -10.30 -7.80 -3.18
CA ARG A 113 -10.67 -8.80 -4.21
C ARG A 113 -10.23 -10.24 -3.89
N LYS A 114 -8.94 -10.57 -4.01
CA LYS A 114 -8.42 -11.95 -3.84
C LYS A 114 -7.32 -12.10 -2.80
N GLY A 115 -6.39 -11.15 -2.72
CA GLY A 115 -5.25 -11.25 -1.78
C GLY A 115 -4.23 -12.35 -2.12
N ILE A 116 -4.21 -12.83 -3.37
CA ILE A 116 -3.37 -13.96 -3.82
C ILE A 116 -2.19 -13.44 -4.64
N VAL A 117 -0.99 -13.94 -4.34
CA VAL A 117 0.27 -13.73 -5.07
C VAL A 117 0.19 -14.44 -6.43
N GLY A 118 0.67 -13.82 -7.50
CA GLY A 118 0.77 -14.44 -8.83
C GLY A 118 -0.52 -14.53 -9.66
N ASP A 119 -1.67 -14.04 -9.16
CA ASP A 119 -2.95 -14.06 -9.92
C ASP A 119 -2.87 -13.30 -11.25
N GLY A 120 -1.91 -12.38 -11.40
CA GLY A 120 -1.63 -11.67 -12.65
C GLY A 120 -1.04 -12.58 -13.74
N LYS A 121 -0.07 -13.42 -13.38
CA LYS A 121 0.58 -14.38 -14.30
C LYS A 121 -0.42 -15.39 -14.88
N ASN A 122 -1.42 -15.77 -14.07
CA ASN A 122 -2.47 -16.71 -14.49
C ASN A 122 -3.46 -16.13 -15.53
N LYS A 123 -3.49 -14.81 -15.72
CA LYS A 123 -4.42 -14.13 -16.65
C LYS A 123 -3.75 -13.66 -17.94
N MET A 124 -2.42 -13.64 -17.98
CA MET A 124 -1.65 -13.18 -19.13
C MET A 124 -1.18 -14.37 -19.96
N SER A 125 -1.07 -14.19 -21.28
CA SER A 125 -0.43 -15.19 -22.12
C SER A 125 1.06 -15.28 -21.80
N PRO A 126 1.71 -16.43 -22.06
CA PRO A 126 3.16 -16.57 -21.87
C PRO A 126 3.96 -15.45 -22.56
N ASP A 127 3.55 -15.05 -23.77
CA ASP A 127 4.20 -13.98 -24.53
C ASP A 127 4.03 -12.60 -23.87
N GLN A 128 2.87 -12.33 -23.26
CA GLN A 128 2.62 -11.08 -22.54
C GLN A 128 3.46 -11.00 -21.27
N VAL A 129 3.55 -12.10 -20.51
CA VAL A 129 4.40 -12.17 -19.31
C VAL A 129 5.86 -11.96 -19.71
N LYS A 130 6.32 -12.64 -20.76
CA LYS A 130 7.69 -12.49 -21.28
C LYS A 130 7.97 -11.05 -21.70
N LYS A 131 7.09 -10.43 -22.50
CA LYS A 131 7.26 -9.05 -22.97
C LYS A 131 7.27 -8.05 -21.80
N LEU A 132 6.44 -8.26 -20.78
CA LEU A 132 6.40 -7.41 -19.60
C LEU A 132 7.70 -7.53 -18.78
N GLY A 133 8.20 -8.75 -18.61
CA GLY A 133 9.47 -9.00 -17.92
C GLY A 133 10.67 -8.42 -18.66
N ASP A 134 10.74 -8.61 -19.98
CA ASP A 134 11.80 -8.05 -20.82
C ASP A 134 11.83 -6.51 -20.70
N LEU A 135 10.65 -5.86 -20.75
CA LEU A 135 10.53 -4.41 -20.58
C LEU A 135 10.90 -3.96 -19.16
N ALA A 136 10.49 -4.70 -18.12
CA ALA A 136 10.83 -4.37 -16.74
C ALA A 136 12.35 -4.43 -16.51
N LYS A 137 13.01 -5.46 -17.03
CA LYS A 137 14.48 -5.61 -16.98
C LYS A 137 15.21 -4.47 -17.68
N GLU A 138 14.71 -4.03 -18.83
CA GLU A 138 15.29 -2.90 -19.57
C GLU A 138 15.14 -1.58 -18.81
N LEU A 139 13.94 -1.28 -18.31
CA LEU A 139 13.65 -0.02 -17.62
C LEU A 139 14.32 0.10 -16.25
N MET A 140 14.48 -1.03 -15.55
CA MET A 140 15.07 -1.09 -14.20
C MET A 140 16.55 -1.47 -14.22
N LYS A 141 17.19 -1.44 -15.39
CA LYS A 141 18.61 -1.80 -15.53
C LYS A 141 19.48 -0.93 -14.63
N GLY A 142 20.26 -1.58 -13.78
CA GLY A 142 21.17 -0.91 -12.85
C GLY A 142 20.51 -0.42 -11.55
N THR A 143 19.25 -0.76 -11.29
CA THR A 143 18.62 -0.52 -9.98
C THR A 143 18.73 -1.76 -9.10
N GLU A 144 18.76 -1.56 -7.78
CA GLU A 144 18.87 -2.66 -6.81
C GLU A 144 17.57 -3.50 -6.75
N GLU A 145 16.42 -2.89 -7.06
CA GLU A 145 15.13 -3.57 -7.10
C GLU A 145 15.07 -4.63 -8.21
N LEU A 146 15.81 -4.42 -9.31
CA LEU A 146 15.90 -5.42 -10.37
C LEU A 146 16.55 -6.71 -9.85
N LYS A 147 17.64 -6.58 -9.08
CA LYS A 147 18.32 -7.72 -8.44
C LYS A 147 17.41 -8.41 -7.45
N GLU A 148 16.71 -7.63 -6.61
CA GLU A 148 15.76 -8.17 -5.62
C GLU A 148 14.63 -8.98 -6.28
N TRP A 149 14.10 -8.50 -7.41
CA TRP A 149 12.90 -9.10 -8.02
C TRP A 149 13.20 -10.23 -9.00
N TYR A 150 14.33 -10.18 -9.70
CA TYR A 150 14.67 -11.13 -10.75
C TYR A 150 15.89 -12.01 -10.43
N GLY A 151 16.59 -11.76 -9.33
CA GLY A 151 17.70 -12.59 -8.87
C GLY A 151 18.92 -12.59 -9.82
N GLU A 152 19.06 -11.57 -10.66
CA GLU A 152 20.23 -11.42 -11.54
C GLU A 152 21.37 -10.75 -10.75
N GLU A 153 22.55 -11.39 -10.73
CA GLU A 153 23.83 -10.82 -10.23
C GLU A 153 24.35 -9.71 -11.14
#